data_AF-Q5V6J0-F1
#
_entry.id   AF-Q5V6J0-F1
#
_cell.length_a   1.000
_cell.length_b   1.000
_cell.length_c   1.000
_cell.angle_alpha   90.00
_cell.angle_beta   90.00
_cell.angle_gamma   90.00
#
_symmetry.space_group_name_H-M   'P 1'
#
loop_
_entity.id
_entity.type
_entity.pdbx_description
1 polymer ?
#
loop_
_entity_poly.entity_id
_entity_poly.type
_entity_poly.pdbx_seq_one_letter_code
_entity_poly.pdbx_strand_id
1 'polypeptide(L)'
;MRDSSLGQELTAVQEERLYVGGSAYQGPIINLFQTEMLGKQLYPDEFGEWPGEITAGEFPEIPEGKHLFDREEVADILTRSSEATDPQ
;
A
#
# COMPACT_ATOMS: atom_id res chain seq x y z
N MET A 1 8.12 17.22 8.23
CA MET A 1 7.51 16.83 9.53
C MET A 1 8.58 16.56 10.58
N ARG A 2 9.57 15.68 10.31
CA ARG A 2 10.65 15.38 11.27
C ARG A 2 11.55 16.59 11.60
N ASP A 3 11.79 17.46 10.62
CA ASP A 3 12.67 18.63 10.78
C ASP A 3 11.94 19.93 11.17
N SER A 4 10.63 19.86 11.44
CA SER A 4 9.84 21.01 11.86
C SER A 4 9.71 21.04 13.37
N SER A 5 9.96 22.20 13.99
CA SER A 5 9.82 22.39 15.44
C SER A 5 8.43 21.99 15.95
N LEU A 6 7.36 22.34 15.22
CA LEU A 6 5.99 21.96 15.56
C LEU A 6 5.73 20.47 15.32
N GLY A 7 6.37 19.86 14.32
CA GLY A 7 6.22 18.44 14.04
C GLY A 7 6.82 17.54 15.12
N GLN A 8 7.92 17.98 15.74
CA GLN A 8 8.60 17.26 16.82
C GLN A 8 7.78 17.19 18.13
N GLU A 9 6.73 18.01 18.27
CA GLU A 9 5.81 17.93 19.41
C GLU A 9 4.83 16.74 19.32
N LEU A 10 4.69 16.13 18.14
CA LEU A 10 3.78 15.01 17.92
C LEU A 10 4.38 13.69 18.42
N THR A 11 3.62 12.91 19.21
CA THR A 11 4.05 11.59 19.69
C THR A 11 4.45 10.66 18.55
N ALA A 12 3.77 10.70 17.40
CA ALA A 12 4.14 9.88 16.25
C ALA A 12 5.54 10.19 15.69
N VAL A 13 6.01 11.42 15.82
CA VAL A 13 7.38 11.81 15.41
C VAL A 13 8.38 11.40 16.48
N GLN A 14 8.03 11.54 17.76
CA GLN A 14 8.88 11.17 18.89
C GLN A 14 9.12 9.65 18.97
N GLU A 15 8.09 8.85 18.69
CA GLU A 15 8.13 7.39 18.73
C GLU A 15 8.57 6.77 17.38
N GLU A 16 9.09 7.58 16.46
CA GLU A 16 9.51 7.16 15.10
C GLU A 16 8.41 6.48 14.26
N ARG A 17 7.14 6.58 14.66
CA ARG A 17 5.97 6.01 13.97
C ARG A 17 5.46 6.91 12.84
N LEU A 18 6.37 7.36 11.98
CA LEU A 18 6.06 8.17 10.80
C LEU A 18 6.26 7.34 9.53
N TYR A 19 5.15 6.99 8.89
CA TYR A 19 5.12 6.14 7.70
C TYR A 19 4.76 6.95 6.46
N VAL A 20 5.37 6.59 5.33
CA VAL A 20 5.06 7.21 4.04
C VAL A 20 3.67 6.74 3.62
N GLY A 21 2.74 7.70 3.47
CA GLY A 21 1.43 7.43 2.89
C GLY A 21 1.55 7.03 1.43
N GLY A 22 0.56 6.28 0.94
CA GLY A 22 0.53 5.86 -0.45
C GLY A 22 0.24 7.05 -1.39
N SER A 23 -0.04 6.73 -2.66
CA SER A 23 -0.45 7.74 -3.63
C SER A 23 -1.67 8.58 -3.19
N ALA A 24 -1.75 9.83 -3.66
CA ALA A 24 -2.96 10.65 -3.52
C ALA A 24 -4.14 10.12 -4.36
N TYR A 25 -3.87 9.22 -5.32
CA TYR A 25 -4.91 8.56 -6.10
C TYR A 25 -5.72 7.58 -5.24
N GLN A 26 -6.97 7.39 -5.63
CA GLN A 26 -7.94 6.55 -4.93
C GLN A 26 -8.64 5.65 -5.94
N GLY A 27 -9.05 4.47 -5.48
CA GLY A 27 -9.78 3.50 -6.29
C GLY A 27 -9.64 2.10 -5.73
N PRO A 28 -10.53 1.16 -6.10
CA PRO A 28 -10.55 -0.18 -5.50
C PRO A 28 -9.21 -0.91 -5.69
N ILE A 29 -8.57 -0.76 -6.85
CA ILE A 29 -7.26 -1.35 -7.13
C ILE A 29 -6.17 -0.69 -6.28
N ILE A 30 -6.10 0.65 -6.29
CA ILE A 30 -5.08 1.42 -5.57
C ILE A 30 -5.17 1.18 -4.06
N ASN A 31 -6.38 1.06 -3.54
CA ASN A 31 -6.62 0.82 -2.12
C ASN A 31 -6.07 -0.53 -1.65
N LEU A 32 -6.07 -1.57 -2.51
CA LEU A 32 -5.45 -2.86 -2.19
C LEU A 32 -3.94 -2.69 -1.96
N PHE A 33 -3.23 -2.05 -2.89
CA PHE A 33 -1.79 -1.80 -2.74
C PHE A 33 -1.46 -0.92 -1.54
N GLN A 34 -2.26 0.12 -1.28
CA GLN A 34 -2.08 0.98 -0.12
C GLN A 34 -2.33 0.26 1.21
N THR A 35 -3.30 -0.65 1.25
CA THR A 35 -3.59 -1.50 2.42
C THR A 35 -2.43 -2.45 2.70
N GLU A 36 -1.91 -3.09 1.66
CA GLU A 36 -0.73 -3.96 1.77
C GLU A 36 0.50 -3.20 2.26
N MET A 37 0.77 -2.02 1.69
CA MET A 37 1.86 -1.16 2.13
C MET A 37 1.73 -0.81 3.62
N LEU A 38 0.55 -0.36 4.04
CA LEU A 38 0.31 0.03 5.43
C LEU A 38 0.46 -1.17 6.39
N GLY A 39 -0.06 -2.34 6.02
CA GLY A 39 0.09 -3.56 6.79
C GLY A 39 1.56 -3.90 7.02
N LYS A 40 2.37 -3.89 5.95
CA LYS A 40 3.81 -4.16 6.01
C LYS A 40 4.60 -3.10 6.79
N GLN A 41 4.20 -1.84 6.71
CA GLN A 41 4.81 -0.74 7.48
C GLN A 41 4.49 -0.82 8.97
N LEU A 42 3.26 -1.21 9.35
CA LEU A 42 2.82 -1.25 10.75
C LEU A 42 3.12 -2.56 11.49
N TYR A 43 3.05 -3.70 10.79
CA TYR A 43 3.21 -5.03 11.36
C TYR A 43 4.10 -5.91 10.45
N PRO A 44 5.39 -5.56 10.31
CA PRO A 44 6.32 -6.28 9.45
C PRO A 44 6.54 -7.74 9.87
N ASP A 45 6.40 -8.05 11.16
CA ASP A 45 6.51 -9.43 11.67
C ASP A 45 5.38 -10.34 11.19
N GLU A 46 4.20 -9.77 10.91
CA GLU A 46 3.01 -10.51 10.49
C GLU A 46 2.84 -10.50 8.96
N PHE A 47 3.08 -9.35 8.32
CA PHE A 47 2.83 -9.17 6.88
C PHE A 47 4.11 -9.09 6.03
N GLY A 48 5.29 -9.18 6.65
CA GLY A 48 6.59 -9.05 6.00
C GLY A 48 7.03 -7.58 5.81
N GLU A 49 8.34 -7.37 5.72
CA GLU A 49 8.93 -6.03 5.58
C GLU A 49 8.51 -5.32 4.28
N TRP A 50 8.32 -4.01 4.38
CA TRP A 50 8.11 -3.13 3.24
C TRP A 50 9.45 -2.86 2.52
N PRO A 51 9.58 -3.15 1.22
CA PRO A 51 10.89 -3.26 0.57
C PRO A 51 11.59 -1.94 0.21
N GLY A 52 10.93 -0.78 0.29
CA GLY A 52 11.61 0.48 -0.05
C GLY A 52 10.72 1.72 -0.12
N GLU A 53 11.29 2.86 -0.51
CA GLU A 53 10.54 4.11 -0.64
C GLU A 53 9.66 4.12 -1.90
N ILE A 54 8.59 4.90 -1.87
CA ILE A 54 7.81 5.23 -3.08
C ILE A 54 8.60 6.27 -3.86
N THR A 55 9.15 5.88 -5.01
CA THR A 55 9.89 6.78 -5.89
C THR A 55 9.00 7.25 -7.03
N ALA A 56 8.87 8.57 -7.21
CA ALA A 56 8.10 9.16 -8.31
C ALA A 56 6.63 8.67 -8.42
N GLY A 57 6.03 8.24 -7.31
CA GLY A 57 4.65 7.73 -7.28
C GLY A 57 4.52 6.26 -7.62
N GLU A 58 5.62 5.55 -7.85
CA GLU A 58 5.64 4.11 -8.09
C GLU A 58 5.88 3.35 -6.79
N PHE A 59 5.11 2.29 -6.58
CA PHE A 59 5.35 1.37 -5.47
C PHE A 59 6.59 0.52 -5.77
N PRO A 60 7.43 0.23 -4.76
CA PRO A 60 8.55 -0.67 -4.91
C PRO A 60 8.05 -2.07 -5.29
N GLU A 61 8.87 -2.80 -6.03
CA GLU A 61 8.60 -4.20 -6.35
C GLU A 61 8.67 -5.04 -5.06
N ILE A 62 7.60 -5.78 -4.79
CA ILE A 62 7.55 -6.75 -3.69
C ILE A 62 7.94 -8.10 -4.27
N PRO A 63 8.90 -8.85 -3.67
CA PRO A 63 9.27 -10.17 -4.16
C PRO A 63 8.07 -11.12 -4.26
N GLU A 64 8.10 -12.01 -5.25
CA GLU A 64 7.12 -13.09 -5.37
C GLU A 64 7.01 -13.89 -4.06
N GLY A 65 5.78 -14.23 -3.68
CA GLY A 65 5.49 -14.91 -2.40
C GLY A 65 5.49 -14.00 -1.16
N LYS A 66 5.83 -12.71 -1.29
CA LYS A 66 5.65 -11.71 -0.23
C LYS A 66 4.47 -10.78 -0.48
N HIS A 67 3.67 -11.03 -1.52
CA HIS A 67 2.48 -10.25 -1.79
C HIS A 67 1.37 -10.65 -0.81
N LEU A 68 0.71 -9.67 -0.21
CA LEU A 68 -0.47 -9.91 0.64
C LEU A 68 -1.70 -10.27 -0.19
N PHE A 69 -1.77 -9.77 -1.43
CA PHE A 69 -2.83 -10.04 -2.39
C PHE A 69 -2.27 -10.74 -3.61
N ASP A 70 -2.88 -11.86 -3.99
CA ASP A 70 -2.56 -12.56 -5.23
C ASP A 70 -2.93 -11.68 -6.43
N ARG A 71 -1.93 -11.36 -7.27
CA ARG A 71 -2.10 -10.44 -8.41
C ARG A 71 -2.90 -11.06 -9.54
N GLU A 72 -2.77 -12.37 -9.74
CA GLU A 72 -3.53 -13.11 -10.76
C GLU A 72 -4.99 -13.22 -10.32
N GLU A 73 -5.26 -13.56 -9.06
CA GLU A 73 -6.64 -13.61 -8.55
C GLU A 73 -7.35 -12.24 -8.64
N VAL A 74 -6.64 -11.16 -8.29
CA VAL A 74 -7.18 -9.80 -8.44
C VAL A 74 -7.46 -9.47 -9.91
N ALA A 75 -6.55 -9.81 -10.83
CA ALA A 75 -6.74 -9.59 -12.26
C ALA A 75 -7.94 -10.40 -12.81
N ASP A 76 -8.11 -11.64 -12.34
CA ASP A 76 -9.22 -12.50 -12.68
C ASP A 76 -10.56 -11.91 -12.21
N ILE A 77 -10.64 -11.38 -10.99
CA ILE A 77 -11.85 -10.74 -10.46
C ILE A 77 -12.22 -9.51 -11.31
N LEU A 78 -11.24 -8.68 -11.66
CA LEU A 78 -11.44 -7.48 -12.47
C LEU A 78 -11.92 -7.81 -13.88
N THR A 79 -11.33 -8.84 -14.50
CA THR A 79 -11.66 -9.25 -15.86
C THR A 79 -13.02 -9.94 -15.91
N ARG A 80 -13.33 -10.81 -14.95
CA ARG A 80 -14.63 -11.49 -14.83
C ARG A 80 -15.78 -10.51 -14.59
N SER A 81 -15.53 -9.40 -13.89
CA SER A 81 -16.54 -8.34 -13.71
C SER A 81 -16.89 -7.62 -15.03
N SER A 82 -16.01 -7.67 -16.04
CA SER A 82 -16.24 -7.00 -17.32
C SER A 82 -17.10 -7.82 -18.29
N GLU A 83 -17.15 -9.14 -18.14
CA GLU A 83 -17.96 -10.05 -18.98
C GLU A 83 -19.44 -10.12 -18.56
N ALA A 84 -19.80 -9.65 -17.36
CA ALA A 84 -21.15 -9.73 -16.82
C ALA A 84 -22.12 -8.63 -17.32
N THR A 85 -21.68 -7.74 -18.23
CA THR A 85 -22.51 -6.68 -18.80
C THR A 85 -22.66 -6.84 -20.31
N ASP A 86 -23.33 -7.90 -20.75
CA ASP A 86 -24.03 -7.90 -22.04
C ASP A 86 -25.39 -8.59 -21.89
N PRO A 87 -26.44 -7.84 -21.49
CA PRO A 87 -27.80 -8.30 -21.66
C PRO A 87 -28.22 -8.08 -23.12
N GLN A 88 -28.41 -9.19 -23.85
CA GLN A 88 -29.24 -9.23 -25.07
C GLN A 88 -30.64 -8.66 -24.80
#